data_AF-A0A0D7ASJ9-F1
#
_entry.id   AF-A0A0D7ASJ9-F1
#
_cell.length_a   1.000
_cell.length_b   1.000
_cell.length_c   1.000
_cell.angle_alpha   90.00
_cell.angle_beta   90.00
_cell.angle_gamma   90.00
#
_symmetry.space_group_name_H-M   'P 1'
#
loop_
_entity.id
_entity.type
_entity.pdbx_description
1 polymer ?
#
loop_
_entity_poly.entity_id
_entity_poly.type
_entity_poly.pdbx_seq_one_letter_code
_entity_poly.pdbx_strand_id
1 'polypeptide(L)'
;MGAITNSFVDADRLHHCGIPVWYVYKASSPGHDSALIKTFLTNDEVQSLHNASGIPSRSQQMSVDSYNLMSRLQAPNSVPLWTGSAAHGDRYKVMGAILSLRQSPFEPFTLNSSGTSAVTAPFPPLPETSESTEPEASSSKRQADDEPETLRQPKRGRSSALEVPQASTSAPALPRALAVPSSSRGSRSGGRGRGSGRGRQVGKTTGKGTGNINRSPWDDVVYAPMPAAIVGWQKTLAVMRVKLNATGREGFQDAQGIPRLERAHRWPIAPDAAIFAGITKLETMSASFLAYCKLRDIIRFHADSVTDLFVRYHNIEPQAWRSILGFLILATKHENSQAANRQNAAFEELRKPMAQMGVEVSFDPQLLNTSPASWRGHSSLPSTFTQLPPEDVCREIIWEMNEINFRSDLLNLDQFLFAGFREENAPSPAERRATVLQRFPHFGQSVAPGDNRFADIGFASRDHNEKKAALCSLVEVMEEWKDSYSAPIGLARRASRLKGTQDAAVDEVDSLEVFAVGHYIRAFFGVFKR
;
A
#
# COMPACT_ATOMS: atom_id res chain seq x y z
N MET A 1 -2.80 25.49 -20.03
CA MET A 1 -3.14 24.11 -20.43
C MET A 1 -3.76 23.43 -19.22
N GLY A 2 -5.05 23.09 -19.28
CA GLY A 2 -5.85 22.59 -18.16
C GLY A 2 -5.67 21.09 -17.85
N ALA A 3 -6.75 20.37 -17.53
CA ALA A 3 -6.70 19.02 -16.96
C ALA A 3 -7.15 17.93 -17.95
N ILE A 4 -6.50 16.77 -17.97
CA ILE A 4 -6.93 15.60 -18.76
C ILE A 4 -7.49 14.55 -17.79
N THR A 5 -8.71 14.08 -18.01
CA THR A 5 -9.35 13.07 -17.16
C THR A 5 -10.19 12.10 -17.99
N ASN A 6 -10.33 10.86 -17.52
CA ASN A 6 -11.25 9.86 -18.08
C ASN A 6 -12.52 9.67 -17.24
N SER A 7 -12.69 10.48 -16.20
CA SER A 7 -13.85 10.51 -15.30
C SER A 7 -14.73 11.71 -15.63
N PHE A 8 -15.99 11.45 -15.99
CA PHE A 8 -16.93 12.51 -16.36
C PHE A 8 -17.23 13.42 -15.16
N VAL A 9 -17.33 12.84 -13.96
CA VAL A 9 -17.56 13.58 -12.71
C VAL A 9 -16.43 14.55 -12.42
N ASP A 10 -15.18 14.13 -12.64
CA ASP A 10 -14.03 15.01 -12.43
C ASP A 10 -13.92 16.04 -13.55
N ALA A 11 -14.29 15.69 -14.78
CA ALA A 11 -14.32 16.63 -15.89
C ALA A 11 -15.32 17.76 -15.65
N ASP A 12 -16.53 17.40 -15.22
CA ASP A 12 -17.62 18.32 -14.95
C ASP A 12 -17.28 19.27 -13.79
N ARG A 13 -16.70 18.73 -12.70
CA ARG A 13 -16.23 19.53 -11.57
C ARG A 13 -15.16 20.54 -11.99
N LEU A 14 -14.14 20.09 -12.74
CA LEU A 14 -13.05 20.95 -13.18
C LEU A 14 -13.52 22.02 -14.19
N HIS A 15 -14.48 21.69 -15.06
CA HIS A 15 -15.12 22.63 -15.98
C HIS A 15 -15.90 23.72 -15.24
N HIS A 16 -16.71 23.35 -14.25
CA HIS A 16 -17.44 24.33 -13.43
C HIS A 16 -16.51 25.21 -12.58
N CYS A 17 -15.29 24.77 -12.30
CA CYS A 17 -14.24 25.59 -11.70
C CYS A 17 -13.50 26.50 -12.70
N GLY A 18 -13.93 26.56 -13.96
CA GLY A 18 -13.32 27.42 -15.00
C GLY A 18 -11.97 26.90 -15.52
N ILE A 19 -11.60 25.67 -15.17
CA ILE A 19 -10.36 25.04 -15.64
C ILE A 19 -10.67 24.38 -16.99
N PRO A 20 -9.90 24.62 -18.06
CA PRO A 20 -10.07 23.89 -19.31
C PRO A 20 -9.90 22.39 -19.07
N VAL A 21 -10.86 21.56 -19.47
CA VAL A 21 -10.78 20.10 -19.24
C VAL A 21 -10.85 19.34 -20.54
N TRP A 22 -10.04 18.31 -20.64
CA TRP A 22 -10.01 17.35 -21.73
C TRP A 22 -10.47 16.00 -21.19
N TYR A 23 -11.69 15.64 -21.52
CA TYR A 23 -12.28 14.36 -21.17
C TYR A 23 -11.90 13.30 -22.22
N VAL A 24 -11.15 12.27 -21.82
CA VAL A 24 -10.73 11.18 -22.71
C VAL A 24 -11.63 9.99 -22.47
N TYR A 25 -12.46 9.66 -23.48
CA TYR A 25 -13.44 8.59 -23.40
C TYR A 25 -13.10 7.43 -24.32
N LYS A 26 -13.50 6.21 -23.93
CA LYS A 26 -13.38 5.01 -24.76
C LYS A 26 -14.65 4.85 -25.59
N ALA A 27 -14.57 5.06 -26.90
CA ALA A 27 -15.70 5.10 -27.84
C ALA A 27 -16.51 3.78 -28.02
N SER A 28 -16.22 2.72 -27.24
CA SER A 28 -16.81 1.38 -27.41
C SER A 28 -17.81 0.95 -26.33
N SER A 29 -18.23 1.85 -25.43
CA SER A 29 -19.23 1.50 -24.41
C SER A 29 -20.63 1.35 -25.03
N PRO A 30 -21.32 0.19 -24.86
CA PRO A 30 -22.65 -0.04 -25.41
C PRO A 30 -23.69 0.85 -24.74
N GLY A 31 -24.55 1.50 -25.54
CA GLY A 31 -25.68 2.31 -25.07
C GLY A 31 -25.64 3.81 -25.43
N HIS A 32 -24.67 4.28 -26.22
CA HIS A 32 -24.60 5.68 -26.63
C HIS A 32 -24.81 5.88 -28.13
N ASP A 33 -25.68 6.83 -28.47
CA ASP A 33 -25.93 7.28 -29.83
C ASP A 33 -24.80 8.22 -30.29
N SER A 34 -24.00 7.76 -31.24
CA SER A 34 -22.86 8.50 -31.80
C SER A 34 -23.28 9.79 -32.50
N ALA A 35 -24.55 9.92 -32.92
CA ALA A 35 -25.06 11.12 -33.57
C ALA A 35 -25.22 12.30 -32.60
N LEU A 36 -25.24 12.05 -31.29
CA LEU A 36 -25.31 13.09 -30.26
C LEU A 36 -23.94 13.69 -29.90
N ILE A 37 -22.85 13.10 -30.40
CA ILE A 37 -21.49 13.61 -30.20
C ILE A 37 -21.22 14.67 -31.26
N LYS A 38 -21.27 15.95 -30.89
CA LYS A 38 -20.71 17.02 -31.74
C LYS A 38 -19.20 16.82 -31.79
N THR A 39 -18.70 16.41 -32.95
CA THR A 39 -17.30 16.03 -33.13
C THR A 39 -16.38 17.25 -33.21
N PHE A 40 -15.31 17.23 -32.42
CA PHE A 40 -14.22 18.24 -32.45
C PHE A 40 -13.19 17.96 -33.55
N LEU A 41 -13.28 16.80 -34.20
CA LEU A 41 -12.39 16.32 -35.24
C LEU A 41 -13.18 16.18 -36.54
N THR A 42 -12.49 16.36 -37.66
CA THR A 42 -13.08 16.09 -38.99
C THR A 42 -13.44 14.62 -39.12
N ASN A 43 -14.40 14.29 -39.98
CA ASN A 43 -14.83 12.90 -40.18
C ASN A 43 -13.67 11.98 -40.57
N ASP A 44 -12.68 12.49 -41.32
CA ASP A 44 -11.51 11.72 -41.74
C ASP A 44 -10.56 11.40 -40.56
N GLU A 45 -10.40 12.33 -39.62
CA GLU A 45 -9.60 12.14 -38.40
C GLU A 45 -10.28 11.16 -37.43
N VAL A 46 -11.61 11.25 -37.31
CA VAL A 46 -12.41 10.28 -36.54
C VAL A 46 -12.30 8.90 -37.16
N GLN A 47 -12.39 8.80 -38.49
CA GLN A 47 -12.29 7.52 -39.19
C GLN A 47 -10.89 6.90 -39.08
N SER A 48 -9.84 7.73 -39.10
CA SER A 48 -8.45 7.30 -38.89
C SER A 48 -8.22 6.72 -37.49
N LEU A 49 -8.76 7.38 -36.45
CA LEU A 49 -8.74 6.87 -35.07
C LEU A 49 -9.58 5.60 -34.90
N HIS A 50 -10.72 5.50 -35.59
CA HIS A 50 -11.57 4.31 -35.56
C HIS A 50 -10.92 3.08 -36.21
N ASN A 51 -10.08 3.31 -37.22
CA ASN A 51 -9.35 2.27 -37.93
C ASN A 51 -8.02 1.89 -37.26
N ALA A 52 -7.62 2.59 -36.19
CA ALA A 52 -6.42 2.27 -35.44
C ALA A 52 -6.63 0.99 -34.60
N SER A 53 -5.90 -0.08 -34.92
CA SER A 53 -6.02 -1.39 -34.26
C SER A 53 -5.36 -1.48 -32.88
N GLY A 54 -4.91 -0.36 -32.30
CA GLY A 54 -4.29 -0.31 -30.98
C GLY A 54 -4.07 1.13 -30.50
N ILE A 55 -3.92 1.30 -29.19
CA ILE A 55 -3.52 2.59 -28.59
C ILE A 55 -2.08 2.87 -29.00
N PRO A 56 -1.76 4.01 -29.68
CA PRO A 56 -0.39 4.32 -30.10
C PRO A 56 0.55 4.35 -28.90
N SER A 57 1.82 3.96 -29.08
CA SER A 57 2.80 3.94 -27.99
C SER A 57 3.10 5.35 -27.47
N ARG A 58 3.60 5.47 -26.23
CA ARG A 58 3.92 6.78 -25.58
C ARG A 58 4.88 7.64 -26.39
N SER A 59 5.77 7.04 -27.19
CA SER A 59 6.69 7.72 -28.10
C SER A 59 6.05 8.21 -29.40
N GLN A 60 4.92 7.62 -29.81
CA GLN A 60 4.08 8.11 -30.92
C GLN A 60 3.05 9.14 -30.45
N GLN A 61 2.70 9.12 -29.16
CA GLN A 61 1.84 10.13 -28.54
C GLN A 61 2.54 11.48 -28.36
N MET A 62 3.88 11.52 -28.36
CA MET A 62 4.67 12.75 -28.41
C MET A 62 5.96 12.54 -29.21
N SER A 63 5.92 12.91 -30.50
CA SER A 63 7.10 13.06 -31.36
C SER A 63 7.09 14.45 -32.01
N VAL A 64 8.29 14.96 -32.23
CA VAL A 64 8.66 16.37 -32.25
C VAL A 64 8.26 17.15 -33.51
N ASP A 65 7.74 16.51 -34.58
CA ASP A 65 7.59 17.23 -35.87
C ASP A 65 6.29 16.99 -36.66
N SER A 66 5.18 16.58 -36.06
CA SER A 66 3.85 16.77 -36.69
C SER A 66 2.69 16.49 -35.74
N TYR A 67 1.60 17.22 -35.94
CA TYR A 67 0.31 17.24 -35.23
C TYR A 67 0.22 18.23 -34.05
N ASN A 68 -0.10 19.47 -34.43
CA ASN A 68 -0.62 20.52 -33.55
C ASN A 68 -1.93 20.08 -32.89
N LEU A 69 -1.91 19.83 -31.59
CA LEU A 69 -3.10 19.78 -30.73
C LEU A 69 -3.22 21.12 -29.99
N MET A 70 -3.67 22.17 -30.68
CA MET A 70 -3.98 23.46 -30.04
C MET A 70 -5.14 24.16 -30.75
N SER A 71 -6.20 24.51 -29.99
CA SER A 71 -7.07 25.63 -30.37
C SER A 71 -6.42 26.93 -29.89
N ARG A 72 -6.35 27.92 -30.79
CA ARG A 72 -5.90 29.29 -30.49
C ARG A 72 -7.02 30.19 -29.94
N LEU A 73 -8.25 29.70 -29.84
CA LEU A 73 -9.38 30.51 -29.39
C LEU A 73 -9.53 30.43 -27.87
N GLN A 74 -9.20 31.53 -27.21
CA GLN A 74 -9.45 31.76 -25.79
C GLN A 74 -10.96 31.60 -25.54
N ALA A 75 -11.33 30.74 -24.59
CA ALA A 75 -12.73 30.64 -24.20
C ALA A 75 -13.18 31.98 -23.60
N PRO A 76 -14.39 32.48 -23.91
CA PRO A 76 -14.91 33.67 -23.26
C PRO A 76 -14.83 33.48 -21.74
N ASN A 77 -14.18 34.42 -21.05
CA ASN A 77 -13.96 34.41 -19.60
C ASN A 77 -12.85 33.46 -19.06
N SER A 78 -12.04 32.82 -19.91
CA SER A 78 -10.89 32.04 -19.38
C SER A 78 -9.81 32.97 -18.84
N VAL A 79 -9.53 32.87 -17.55
CA VAL A 79 -8.48 33.63 -16.86
C VAL A 79 -7.15 32.87 -16.96
N PRO A 80 -6.06 33.50 -17.42
CA PRO A 80 -4.74 32.86 -17.43
C PRO A 80 -4.23 32.67 -16.00
N LEU A 81 -4.22 31.41 -15.53
CA LEU A 81 -3.80 31.07 -14.17
C LEU A 81 -2.28 31.13 -13.94
N TRP A 82 -1.48 31.05 -15.02
CA TRP A 82 -0.01 31.13 -14.94
C TRP A 82 0.57 31.66 -16.25
N THR A 83 1.41 32.69 -16.13
CA THR A 83 2.18 33.27 -17.24
C THR A 83 3.67 33.11 -16.94
N GLY A 84 4.20 31.92 -17.18
CA GLY A 84 5.61 31.61 -16.97
C GLY A 84 5.99 30.26 -17.57
N SER A 85 7.27 29.89 -17.50
CA SER A 85 7.76 28.61 -18.03
C SER A 85 6.96 27.43 -17.47
N ALA A 86 6.63 26.46 -18.34
CA ALA A 86 5.88 25.26 -17.96
C ALA A 86 6.62 24.39 -16.93
N ALA A 87 7.95 24.51 -16.88
CA ALA A 87 8.84 23.81 -15.94
C ALA A 87 9.00 24.56 -14.59
N HIS A 88 8.42 25.75 -14.43
CA HIS A 88 8.59 26.55 -13.23
C HIS A 88 7.79 25.94 -12.05
N GLY A 89 8.47 25.62 -10.94
CA GLY A 89 7.87 24.91 -9.80
C GLY A 89 6.64 25.60 -9.18
N ASP A 90 6.63 26.94 -9.17
CA ASP A 90 5.51 27.73 -8.62
C ASP A 90 4.20 27.58 -9.41
N ARG A 91 4.25 27.07 -10.65
CA ARG A 91 3.05 26.70 -11.42
C ARG A 91 2.16 25.72 -10.66
N TYR A 92 2.76 24.70 -10.03
CA TYR A 92 2.02 23.67 -9.30
C TYR A 92 1.40 24.22 -8.01
N LYS A 93 2.02 25.25 -7.40
CA LYS A 93 1.47 25.93 -6.23
C LYS A 93 0.20 26.71 -6.58
N VAL A 94 0.22 27.47 -7.68
CA VAL A 94 -0.96 28.23 -8.15
C VAL A 94 -2.10 27.29 -8.56
N MET A 95 -1.78 26.21 -9.28
CA MET A 95 -2.77 25.19 -9.64
C MET A 95 -3.34 24.47 -8.42
N GLY A 96 -2.49 24.11 -7.45
CA GLY A 96 -2.91 23.46 -6.21
C GLY A 96 -3.80 24.34 -5.33
N ALA A 97 -3.53 25.64 -5.25
CA ALA A 97 -4.34 26.60 -4.48
C ALA A 97 -5.79 26.70 -5.02
N ILE A 98 -5.94 26.69 -6.35
CA ILE A 98 -7.25 26.75 -7.01
C ILE A 98 -7.98 25.40 -6.88
N LEU A 99 -7.28 24.28 -7.13
CA LEU A 99 -7.87 22.94 -7.02
C LEU A 99 -8.30 22.57 -5.59
N SER A 100 -7.64 23.13 -4.59
CA SER A 100 -8.01 22.97 -3.17
C SER A 100 -9.09 23.95 -2.71
N LEU A 101 -9.69 24.75 -3.62
CA LEU A 101 -10.66 25.80 -3.33
C LEU A 101 -10.14 26.88 -2.36
N ARG A 102 -8.82 26.97 -2.17
CA ARG A 102 -8.20 27.95 -1.27
C ARG A 102 -8.10 29.34 -1.91
N GLN A 103 -8.23 29.42 -3.24
CA GLN A 103 -8.20 30.67 -3.99
C GLN A 103 -9.22 30.63 -5.12
N SER A 104 -9.93 31.74 -5.31
CA SER A 104 -10.85 31.91 -6.44
C SER A 104 -10.06 31.99 -7.74
N PRO A 105 -10.50 31.32 -8.83
CA PRO A 105 -9.85 31.44 -10.15
C PRO A 105 -9.96 32.87 -10.74
N PHE A 106 -10.74 33.74 -10.12
CA PHE A 106 -10.94 35.13 -10.52
C PHE A 106 -10.08 36.14 -9.74
N GLU A 107 -9.32 35.70 -8.72
CA GLU A 107 -8.45 36.57 -7.93
C GLU A 107 -7.01 36.58 -8.49
N PRO A 108 -6.42 37.75 -8.80
CA PRO A 108 -5.05 37.83 -9.30
C PRO A 108 -4.05 37.36 -8.23
N PHE A 109 -3.14 36.45 -8.61
CA PHE A 109 -2.09 35.96 -7.72
C PHE A 109 -1.02 37.03 -7.52
N THR A 110 -1.03 37.73 -6.38
CA THR A 110 0.05 38.63 -5.99
C THR A 110 1.17 37.83 -5.33
N LEU A 111 2.28 37.64 -6.04
CA LEU A 111 3.54 37.21 -5.44
C LEU A 111 3.96 38.28 -4.43
N ASN A 112 3.76 38.03 -3.13
CA ASN A 112 4.38 38.83 -2.08
C ASN A 112 5.90 38.62 -2.15
N SER A 113 6.59 39.40 -2.98
CA SER A 113 8.03 39.55 -2.93
C SER A 113 8.39 40.37 -1.69
N SER A 114 8.54 39.71 -0.55
CA SER A 114 9.10 40.33 0.63
C SER A 114 10.59 40.57 0.44
N GLY A 115 10.99 41.83 0.24
CA GLY A 115 12.27 42.35 0.75
C GLY A 115 13.19 43.03 -0.26
N THR A 116 12.96 44.32 -0.54
CA THR A 116 13.93 45.43 -0.34
C THR A 116 13.32 46.75 -0.82
N SER A 117 12.91 47.59 0.14
CA SER A 117 12.82 49.04 -0.10
C SER A 117 14.21 49.63 0.05
N ALA A 118 14.77 50.19 -1.02
CA ALA A 118 15.86 51.15 -0.94
C ALA A 118 15.57 52.31 -1.89
N VAL A 119 15.60 53.50 -1.29
CA VAL A 119 15.32 54.81 -1.85
C VAL A 119 16.36 55.20 -2.91
N THR A 120 15.86 55.88 -3.92
CA THR A 120 16.50 56.54 -5.07
C THR A 120 17.76 57.34 -4.75
N ALA A 121 18.86 57.11 -5.49
CA ALA A 121 19.72 58.15 -6.06
C ALA A 121 20.60 57.57 -7.21
N PRO A 122 20.88 58.34 -8.28
CA PRO A 122 21.46 57.84 -9.53
C PRO A 122 22.98 58.10 -9.63
N PHE A 123 23.72 57.30 -10.41
CA PHE A 123 24.95 57.60 -11.20
C PHE A 123 25.65 56.27 -11.60
N PRO A 124 26.64 56.24 -12.52
CA PRO A 124 26.60 56.34 -13.99
C PRO A 124 27.13 55.03 -14.67
N PRO A 125 27.34 54.95 -16.01
CA PRO A 125 27.46 53.67 -16.70
C PRO A 125 28.87 53.07 -16.66
N LEU A 126 28.91 51.75 -16.81
CA LEU A 126 30.10 50.92 -17.04
C LEU A 126 30.85 51.34 -18.33
N PRO A 127 32.19 51.22 -18.35
CA PRO A 127 32.94 50.95 -19.56
C PRO A 127 33.34 49.47 -19.69
N GLU A 128 33.49 49.10 -20.97
CA GLU A 128 33.85 47.81 -21.54
C GLU A 128 35.31 47.39 -21.31
N THR A 129 35.63 46.21 -21.86
CA THR A 129 36.97 45.64 -22.21
C THR A 129 37.72 44.96 -21.05
N SER A 130 38.48 43.87 -21.20
CA SER A 130 38.80 42.94 -22.30
C SER A 130 39.73 41.85 -21.73
N GLU A 131 39.72 40.67 -22.35
CA GLU A 131 40.86 39.77 -22.63
C GLU A 131 41.81 39.20 -21.55
N SER A 132 42.07 37.90 -21.76
CA SER A 132 43.32 37.14 -21.53
C SER A 132 43.68 36.86 -20.06
N THR A 133 44.25 35.72 -19.64
CA THR A 133 45.26 34.84 -20.26
C THR A 133 45.29 33.53 -19.47
N GLU A 134 45.65 32.40 -20.10
CA GLU A 134 46.15 31.19 -19.42
C GLU A 134 47.49 31.47 -18.70
N PRO A 135 48.02 30.53 -17.88
CA PRO A 135 48.90 29.51 -18.44
C PRO A 135 48.85 28.11 -17.80
N GLU A 136 49.38 27.15 -18.57
CA GLU A 136 49.96 25.85 -18.19
C GLU A 136 51.01 26.00 -17.04
N ALA A 137 51.51 24.99 -16.32
CA ALA A 137 51.92 23.64 -16.71
C ALA A 137 52.35 22.79 -15.50
N SER A 138 52.41 21.46 -15.74
CA SER A 138 53.43 20.51 -15.23
C SER A 138 53.30 20.05 -13.76
N SER A 139 53.67 18.86 -13.31
CA SER A 139 54.19 17.57 -13.81
C SER A 139 54.13 16.63 -12.57
N SER A 140 54.01 15.30 -12.58
CA SER A 140 54.96 14.28 -13.03
C SER A 140 54.75 12.98 -12.22
N LYS A 141 54.91 11.84 -12.91
CA LYS A 141 55.54 10.56 -12.47
C LYS A 141 54.78 9.62 -11.52
N ARG A 142 54.39 8.43 -12.03
CA ARG A 142 55.11 7.10 -12.03
C ARG A 142 55.02 6.44 -10.64
N GLN A 143 54.78 5.14 -10.44
CA GLN A 143 55.07 3.96 -11.26
C GLN A 143 54.26 2.76 -10.72
N ALA A 144 54.14 1.73 -11.55
CA ALA A 144 53.59 0.40 -11.25
C ALA A 144 54.41 -0.38 -10.20
N ASP A 145 53.83 -1.44 -9.62
CA ASP A 145 54.35 -2.81 -9.76
C ASP A 145 53.39 -3.85 -9.14
N ASP A 146 53.07 -4.84 -9.98
CA ASP A 146 52.96 -6.30 -9.78
C ASP A 146 52.22 -6.99 -8.60
N GLU A 147 51.34 -7.90 -9.06
CA GLU A 147 50.74 -9.15 -8.53
C GLU A 147 51.75 -10.16 -7.89
N PRO A 148 51.40 -11.43 -7.49
CA PRO A 148 50.09 -12.15 -7.45
C PRO A 148 49.86 -12.98 -6.15
N GLU A 149 48.84 -13.86 -6.22
CA GLU A 149 48.74 -15.20 -5.57
C GLU A 149 48.02 -15.26 -4.20
N THR A 150 46.86 -15.92 -4.05
CA THR A 150 46.76 -17.39 -4.12
C THR A 150 45.31 -17.89 -4.14
N LEU A 151 45.13 -18.99 -4.87
CA LEU A 151 43.98 -19.88 -4.90
C LEU A 151 43.47 -20.30 -3.51
N ARG A 152 42.15 -20.31 -3.32
CA ARG A 152 41.47 -21.26 -2.42
C ARG A 152 40.31 -21.93 -3.14
N GLN A 153 40.51 -23.19 -3.51
CA GLN A 153 39.46 -24.12 -3.92
C GLN A 153 38.65 -24.62 -2.70
N PRO A 154 37.40 -25.08 -2.94
CA PRO A 154 36.45 -25.43 -1.89
C PRO A 154 36.61 -26.85 -1.36
N LYS A 155 36.37 -27.03 -0.05
CA LYS A 155 36.24 -28.34 0.60
C LYS A 155 34.98 -29.05 0.12
N ARG A 156 35.18 -30.12 -0.64
CA ARG A 156 34.23 -31.24 -0.81
C ARG A 156 33.96 -31.90 0.54
N GLY A 157 32.69 -32.11 0.86
CA GLY A 157 32.24 -32.83 2.04
C GLY A 157 30.96 -33.60 1.78
N ARG A 158 31.14 -34.86 1.33
CA ARG A 158 30.28 -36.04 1.51
C ARG A 158 28.76 -35.91 1.32
N SER A 159 28.34 -36.43 0.16
CA SER A 159 27.08 -37.13 -0.03
C SER A 159 26.99 -38.35 0.90
N SER A 160 25.84 -38.54 1.55
CA SER A 160 25.41 -39.83 2.06
C SER A 160 23.92 -39.96 1.76
N ALA A 161 23.63 -40.87 0.83
CA ALA A 161 22.32 -41.40 0.52
C ALA A 161 21.89 -42.35 1.64
N LEU A 162 20.62 -42.30 2.02
CA LEU A 162 19.84 -43.34 2.70
C LEU A 162 18.37 -42.92 2.51
N GLU A 163 17.73 -43.50 1.50
CA GLU A 163 16.79 -44.63 1.63
C GLU A 163 15.37 -44.18 2.02
N VAL A 164 14.52 -44.24 1.01
CA VAL A 164 13.07 -44.26 1.06
C VAL A 164 12.61 -45.63 1.56
N PRO A 165 11.58 -45.71 2.41
CA PRO A 165 10.63 -46.79 2.28
C PRO A 165 9.23 -46.27 1.91
N GLN A 166 8.67 -46.98 0.93
CA GLN A 166 7.32 -46.83 0.42
C GLN A 166 6.25 -47.08 1.49
N ALA A 167 5.11 -46.44 1.22
CA ALA A 167 3.84 -46.60 1.90
C ALA A 167 3.32 -48.05 1.93
N SER A 168 2.60 -48.38 2.99
CA SER A 168 1.57 -49.42 2.96
C SER A 168 0.40 -48.98 3.84
N THR A 169 -0.75 -48.93 3.19
CA THR A 169 -2.12 -48.76 3.67
C THR A 169 -2.48 -49.61 4.89
N SER A 170 -3.16 -49.01 5.86
CA SER A 170 -4.32 -49.62 6.54
C SER A 170 -5.03 -48.60 7.44
N ALA A 171 -6.33 -48.42 7.21
CA ALA A 171 -7.28 -47.94 8.22
C ALA A 171 -7.55 -49.10 9.21
N PRO A 172 -7.94 -48.85 10.48
CA PRO A 172 -9.37 -48.61 10.73
C PRO A 172 -9.72 -47.74 11.98
N ALA A 173 -11.00 -47.37 12.00
CA ALA A 173 -11.91 -47.23 13.15
C ALA A 173 -11.71 -46.15 14.23
N LEU A 174 -12.81 -45.40 14.42
CA LEU A 174 -13.19 -44.54 15.54
C LEU A 174 -13.03 -45.23 16.91
N PRO A 175 -12.87 -44.44 18.00
CA PRO A 175 -14.00 -44.36 18.91
C PRO A 175 -14.25 -42.98 19.54
N ARG A 176 -15.56 -42.66 19.59
CA ARG A 176 -16.37 -42.22 20.74
C ARG A 176 -15.73 -41.38 21.86
N ALA A 177 -16.43 -40.26 22.11
CA ALA A 177 -16.42 -39.37 23.27
C ALA A 177 -16.24 -40.04 24.65
N LEU A 178 -15.65 -39.30 25.59
CA LEU A 178 -16.26 -38.95 26.89
C LEU A 178 -15.35 -38.04 27.75
N ALA A 179 -16.02 -37.08 28.39
CA ALA A 179 -15.86 -36.61 29.77
C ALA A 179 -14.63 -35.78 30.21
N VAL A 180 -14.98 -34.55 30.58
CA VAL A 180 -14.38 -33.64 31.57
C VAL A 180 -14.16 -34.34 32.93
N PRO A 181 -13.16 -33.91 33.71
CA PRO A 181 -13.36 -33.80 35.15
C PRO A 181 -13.01 -32.41 35.68
N SER A 182 -14.03 -31.77 36.23
CA SER A 182 -13.95 -30.78 37.28
C SER A 182 -13.72 -31.49 38.62
N SER A 183 -12.69 -31.14 39.38
CA SER A 183 -12.64 -31.43 40.80
C SER A 183 -12.08 -30.25 41.59
N SER A 184 -12.95 -29.74 42.44
CA SER A 184 -12.75 -28.77 43.50
C SER A 184 -12.00 -29.33 44.72
N ARG A 185 -11.50 -28.39 45.54
CA ARG A 185 -11.28 -28.41 47.00
C ARG A 185 -10.01 -29.06 47.56
N GLY A 186 -9.32 -28.27 48.39
CA GLY A 186 -8.33 -28.72 49.34
C GLY A 186 -7.71 -27.58 50.15
N SER A 187 -8.49 -26.90 51.00
CA SER A 187 -7.94 -26.12 52.11
C SER A 187 -7.19 -27.03 53.07
N ARG A 188 -5.96 -26.66 53.48
CA ARG A 188 -5.48 -26.90 54.84
C ARG A 188 -4.35 -25.96 55.25
N SER A 189 -4.54 -25.47 56.46
CA SER A 189 -3.75 -24.61 57.32
C SER A 189 -2.37 -25.14 57.71
N GLY A 190 -1.47 -24.22 58.07
CA GLY A 190 -0.65 -24.36 59.28
C GLY A 190 0.85 -24.44 59.03
N GLY A 191 1.59 -23.38 59.40
CA GLY A 191 3.05 -23.41 59.44
C GLY A 191 3.65 -22.08 59.89
N ARG A 192 3.65 -21.84 61.21
CA ARG A 192 4.43 -20.77 61.85
C ARG A 192 5.93 -21.06 61.67
N GLY A 193 6.67 -20.10 61.13
CA GLY A 193 8.13 -20.10 61.12
C GLY A 193 8.64 -18.67 61.24
N ARG A 194 9.01 -18.26 62.46
CA ARG A 194 9.72 -17.02 62.74
C ARG A 194 11.16 -17.17 62.24
N GLY A 195 11.56 -16.33 61.29
CA GLY A 195 12.94 -16.21 60.83
C GLY A 195 13.25 -14.75 60.56
N SER A 196 13.85 -14.10 61.55
CA SER A 196 14.43 -12.76 61.49
C SER A 196 15.63 -12.77 60.54
N GLY A 197 15.52 -12.10 59.39
CA GLY A 197 16.57 -12.02 58.39
C GLY A 197 16.51 -10.71 57.60
N ARG A 198 17.49 -9.85 57.88
CA ARG A 198 17.90 -8.60 57.22
C ARG A 198 17.20 -8.25 55.88
N GLY A 199 16.58 -7.07 55.89
CA GLY A 199 15.90 -6.47 54.75
C GLY A 199 16.81 -6.20 53.57
N ARG A 200 16.55 -6.90 52.47
CA ARG A 200 16.86 -6.47 51.12
C ARG A 200 15.52 -6.02 50.53
N GLN A 201 15.37 -4.72 50.28
CA GLN A 201 14.18 -4.17 49.61
C GLN A 201 14.09 -4.74 48.20
N VAL A 202 13.41 -5.88 48.05
CA VAL A 202 12.90 -6.34 46.77
C VAL A 202 11.67 -5.50 46.50
N GLY A 203 11.86 -4.45 45.70
CA GLY A 203 10.78 -3.64 45.15
C GLY A 203 9.81 -4.56 44.43
N LYS A 204 8.69 -4.86 45.09
CA LYS A 204 7.57 -5.62 44.55
C LYS A 204 6.85 -4.70 43.57
N THR A 205 7.42 -4.51 42.39
CA THR A 205 6.71 -3.93 41.25
C THR A 205 5.62 -4.93 40.87
N THR A 206 4.45 -4.74 41.48
CA THR A 206 3.18 -5.25 40.97
C THR A 206 2.88 -4.51 39.68
N GLY A 207 3.66 -4.84 38.64
CA GLY A 207 3.35 -4.48 37.28
C GLY A 207 2.00 -5.12 36.98
N LYS A 208 0.93 -4.33 37.05
CA LYS A 208 -0.27 -4.57 36.26
C LYS A 208 0.21 -4.57 34.81
N GLY A 209 0.71 -5.71 34.36
CA GLY A 209 0.88 -5.99 32.96
C GLY A 209 -0.51 -5.88 32.37
N THR A 210 -0.81 -4.72 31.78
CA THR A 210 -1.77 -4.64 30.69
C THR A 210 -1.31 -5.71 29.73
N GLY A 211 -1.91 -6.90 29.82
CA GLY A 211 -1.54 -8.02 28.98
C GLY A 211 -1.72 -7.54 27.57
N ASN A 212 -0.63 -7.22 26.88
CA ASN A 212 -0.61 -7.28 25.44
C ASN A 212 -0.98 -8.73 25.18
N ILE A 213 -2.26 -8.95 24.89
CA ILE A 213 -2.74 -10.21 24.37
C ILE A 213 -1.99 -10.32 23.05
N ASN A 214 -0.83 -10.98 23.08
CA ASN A 214 -0.07 -11.36 21.92
C ASN A 214 -0.91 -12.41 21.20
N ARG A 215 -1.96 -11.93 20.53
CA ARG A 215 -2.84 -12.72 19.69
C ARG A 215 -1.98 -13.33 18.60
N SER A 216 -2.20 -14.62 18.32
CA SER A 216 -1.52 -15.25 17.21
C SER A 216 -2.04 -14.64 15.90
N PRO A 217 -1.18 -14.31 14.92
CA PRO A 217 -1.63 -13.92 13.58
C PRO A 217 -2.48 -15.02 12.89
N TRP A 218 -2.42 -16.25 13.40
CA TRP A 218 -3.19 -17.40 12.92
C TRP A 218 -4.59 -17.52 13.52
N ASP A 219 -4.89 -16.78 14.59
CA ASP A 219 -6.21 -16.83 15.22
C ASP A 219 -7.15 -15.86 14.51
N ASP A 220 -8.45 -16.14 14.46
CA ASP A 220 -9.43 -15.22 13.87
C ASP A 220 -9.64 -13.97 14.76
N VAL A 221 -9.94 -12.81 14.15
CA VAL A 221 -10.28 -11.59 14.92
C VAL A 221 -11.80 -11.58 15.10
N VAL A 222 -12.27 -11.90 16.29
CA VAL A 222 -13.70 -11.75 16.60
C VAL A 222 -13.95 -10.35 17.14
N TYR A 223 -14.46 -9.47 16.29
CA TYR A 223 -14.82 -8.09 16.63
C TYR A 223 -16.01 -7.66 15.76
N ALA A 224 -17.01 -6.99 16.33
CA ALA A 224 -18.29 -6.76 15.64
C ALA A 224 -18.15 -5.99 14.30
N PRO A 225 -17.37 -4.89 14.25
CA PRO A 225 -17.03 -4.25 12.97
C PRO A 225 -16.03 -5.00 12.07
N MET A 226 -15.46 -6.14 12.49
CA MET A 226 -14.59 -6.92 11.61
C MET A 226 -15.45 -7.57 10.51
N PRO A 227 -15.06 -7.45 9.23
CA PRO A 227 -15.65 -8.23 8.16
C PRO A 227 -15.55 -9.72 8.46
N ALA A 228 -16.51 -10.51 7.99
CA ALA A 228 -16.44 -11.96 8.13
C ALA A 228 -15.19 -12.50 7.42
N ALA A 229 -14.47 -13.42 8.06
CA ALA A 229 -13.36 -14.10 7.42
C ALA A 229 -13.85 -14.89 6.19
N ILE A 230 -13.04 -14.90 5.13
CA ILE A 230 -13.31 -15.73 3.96
C ILE A 230 -13.19 -17.21 4.40
N VAL A 231 -14.31 -17.94 4.38
CA VAL A 231 -14.41 -19.27 4.99
C VAL A 231 -13.36 -20.25 4.45
N GLY A 232 -13.12 -20.26 3.14
CA GLY A 232 -12.11 -21.11 2.51
C GLY A 232 -10.69 -20.77 2.97
N TRP A 233 -10.38 -19.48 3.12
CA TRP A 233 -9.09 -19.00 3.60
C TRP A 233 -8.88 -19.35 5.07
N GLN A 234 -9.87 -19.13 5.93
CA GLN A 234 -9.79 -19.43 7.36
C GLN A 234 -9.54 -20.92 7.60
N LYS A 235 -10.26 -21.80 6.89
CA LYS A 235 -10.05 -23.26 6.95
C LYS A 235 -8.63 -23.62 6.49
N THR A 236 -8.17 -23.03 5.39
CA THR A 236 -6.84 -23.28 4.84
C THR A 236 -5.74 -22.78 5.77
N LEU A 237 -5.91 -21.61 6.38
CA LEU A 237 -5.00 -21.03 7.37
C LEU A 237 -4.83 -21.94 8.59
N ALA A 238 -5.93 -22.51 9.11
CA ALA A 238 -5.87 -23.46 10.22
C ALA A 238 -5.09 -24.74 9.86
N VAL A 239 -5.29 -25.29 8.65
CA VAL A 239 -4.53 -26.45 8.17
C VAL A 239 -3.05 -26.11 7.99
N MET A 240 -2.75 -24.95 7.40
CA MET A 240 -1.38 -24.52 7.12
C MET A 240 -0.61 -24.19 8.40
N ARG A 241 -1.26 -23.63 9.43
CA ARG A 241 -0.66 -23.44 10.76
C ARG A 241 -0.03 -24.73 11.28
N VAL A 242 -0.79 -25.83 11.22
CA VAL A 242 -0.33 -27.15 11.68
C VAL A 242 0.79 -27.67 10.78
N LYS A 243 0.60 -27.62 9.45
CA LYS A 243 1.61 -28.13 8.49
C LYS A 243 2.95 -27.39 8.57
N LEU A 244 2.92 -26.09 8.85
CA LEU A 244 4.11 -25.25 8.92
C LEU A 244 4.74 -25.23 10.31
N ASN A 245 4.11 -25.89 11.30
CA ASN A 245 4.46 -25.79 12.72
C ASN A 245 4.52 -24.32 13.19
N ALA A 246 3.61 -23.49 12.69
CA ALA A 246 3.60 -22.07 12.97
C ALA A 246 3.05 -21.77 14.36
N THR A 247 3.83 -21.03 15.13
CA THR A 247 3.58 -20.63 16.52
C THR A 247 2.93 -19.25 16.61
N GLY A 248 3.10 -18.41 15.58
CA GLY A 248 2.73 -17.00 15.60
C GLY A 248 3.67 -16.13 16.43
N ARG A 249 4.83 -16.66 16.80
CA ARG A 249 5.89 -15.97 17.55
C ARG A 249 7.19 -15.88 16.77
N GLU A 250 7.14 -16.23 15.49
CA GLU A 250 8.29 -16.20 14.62
C GLU A 250 8.85 -14.78 14.55
N GLY A 251 10.14 -14.67 14.87
CA GLY A 251 10.89 -13.43 14.84
C GLY A 251 11.45 -13.16 13.45
N PHE A 252 12.02 -11.96 13.28
CA PHE A 252 12.76 -11.64 12.06
C PHE A 252 13.99 -12.54 11.91
N GLN A 253 14.53 -13.03 13.03
CA GLN A 253 15.65 -13.97 13.08
C GLN A 253 15.35 -15.26 12.29
N ASP A 254 14.10 -15.72 12.30
CA ASP A 254 13.67 -16.92 11.58
C ASP A 254 13.63 -16.73 10.04
N ALA A 255 13.70 -15.48 9.58
CA ALA A 255 13.64 -15.09 8.17
C ALA A 255 14.99 -14.58 7.62
N GLN A 256 16.06 -14.59 8.42
CA GLN A 256 17.38 -14.02 8.05
C GLN A 256 18.04 -14.70 6.84
N GLY A 257 17.61 -15.90 6.47
CA GLY A 257 18.11 -16.61 5.29
C GLY A 257 17.61 -16.05 3.96
N ILE A 258 16.64 -15.12 3.96
CA ILE A 258 16.09 -14.54 2.73
C ILE A 258 16.95 -13.33 2.30
N PRO A 259 17.59 -13.36 1.12
CA PRO A 259 18.42 -12.25 0.67
C PRO A 259 17.64 -10.93 0.58
N ARG A 260 18.24 -9.85 1.08
CA ARG A 260 17.68 -8.47 1.07
C ARG A 260 16.42 -8.28 1.92
N LEU A 261 15.97 -9.30 2.64
CA LEU A 261 14.83 -9.15 3.54
C LEU A 261 15.26 -8.38 4.79
N GLU A 262 14.77 -7.16 4.92
CA GLU A 262 14.88 -6.35 6.13
C GLU A 262 13.67 -6.52 7.07
N ARG A 263 13.83 -6.19 8.35
CA ARG A 263 12.75 -6.28 9.36
C ARG A 263 11.50 -5.51 8.94
N ALA A 264 11.70 -4.36 8.31
CA ALA A 264 10.62 -3.47 7.92
C ALA A 264 9.69 -4.13 6.89
N HIS A 265 10.20 -5.02 6.01
CA HIS A 265 9.44 -5.85 5.03
C HIS A 265 8.29 -6.66 5.63
N ARG A 266 8.30 -6.88 6.95
CA ARG A 266 7.28 -7.64 7.68
C ARG A 266 6.19 -6.76 8.30
N TRP A 267 6.28 -5.44 8.15
CA TRP A 267 5.29 -4.51 8.69
C TRP A 267 4.21 -4.21 7.66
N PRO A 268 2.95 -3.97 8.08
CA PRO A 268 1.88 -3.63 7.16
C PRO A 268 2.06 -2.20 6.61
N ILE A 269 1.64 -1.98 5.35
CA ILE A 269 1.71 -0.67 4.70
C ILE A 269 0.62 0.29 5.20
N ALA A 270 -0.47 -0.24 5.74
CA ALA A 270 -1.57 0.50 6.35
C ALA A 270 -1.77 0.01 7.79
N PRO A 271 -2.57 0.72 8.63
CA PRO A 271 -2.89 0.22 9.95
C PRO A 271 -3.46 -1.20 9.91
N ASP A 272 -3.00 -2.06 10.81
CA ASP A 272 -3.58 -3.41 10.97
C ASP A 272 -4.96 -3.29 11.64
N ALA A 273 -5.98 -3.91 11.04
CA ALA A 273 -7.33 -3.94 11.57
C ALA A 273 -7.42 -4.50 13.00
N ALA A 274 -6.51 -5.41 13.39
CA ALA A 274 -6.42 -5.95 14.73
C ALA A 274 -6.08 -4.89 15.79
N ILE A 275 -5.56 -3.72 15.39
CA ILE A 275 -5.38 -2.58 16.30
C ILE A 275 -6.73 -2.20 16.93
N PHE A 276 -7.81 -2.17 16.15
CA PHE A 276 -9.14 -1.77 16.64
C PHE A 276 -9.74 -2.77 17.62
N ALA A 277 -9.59 -4.07 17.33
CA ALA A 277 -10.06 -5.14 18.22
C ALA A 277 -9.35 -5.12 19.60
N GLY A 278 -8.13 -4.57 19.66
CA GLY A 278 -7.38 -4.42 20.91
C GLY A 278 -7.74 -3.18 21.74
N ILE A 279 -8.50 -2.23 21.19
CA ILE A 279 -8.90 -1.01 21.90
C ILE A 279 -10.12 -1.31 22.77
N THR A 280 -10.00 -1.16 24.08
CA THR A 280 -11.12 -1.41 25.01
C THR A 280 -11.93 -0.16 25.35
N LYS A 281 -11.34 1.03 25.18
CA LYS A 281 -12.01 2.31 25.46
C LYS A 281 -12.74 2.81 24.22
N LEU A 282 -14.06 2.96 24.32
CA LEU A 282 -14.93 3.46 23.25
C LEU A 282 -14.42 4.77 22.65
N GLU A 283 -14.03 5.73 23.49
CA GLU A 283 -13.52 7.03 23.05
C GLU A 283 -12.26 6.91 22.19
N THR A 284 -11.32 6.07 22.61
CA THR A 284 -10.08 5.83 21.85
C THR A 284 -10.39 5.14 20.54
N MET A 285 -11.33 4.20 20.52
CA MET A 285 -11.74 3.47 19.33
C MET A 285 -12.44 4.38 18.33
N SER A 286 -13.40 5.19 18.78
CA SER A 286 -14.09 6.20 17.97
C SER A 286 -13.11 7.19 17.37
N ALA A 287 -12.22 7.75 18.20
CA ALA A 287 -11.18 8.65 17.72
C ALA A 287 -10.23 7.99 16.70
N SER A 288 -9.88 6.71 16.84
CA SER A 288 -9.07 6.01 15.83
C SER A 288 -9.78 5.82 14.50
N PHE A 289 -11.10 5.56 14.48
CA PHE A 289 -11.85 5.50 13.23
C PHE A 289 -11.93 6.88 12.55
N LEU A 290 -12.21 7.93 13.31
CA LEU A 290 -12.27 9.30 12.77
C LEU A 290 -10.90 9.79 12.30
N ALA A 291 -9.82 9.41 13.00
CA ALA A 291 -8.45 9.67 12.59
C ALA A 291 -8.14 8.99 11.24
N TYR A 292 -8.56 7.73 11.07
CA TYR A 292 -8.41 7.06 9.77
C TYR A 292 -9.18 7.80 8.66
N CYS A 293 -10.43 8.21 8.92
CA CYS A 293 -11.22 8.97 7.94
C CYS A 293 -10.51 10.26 7.50
N LYS A 294 -9.92 11.01 8.44
CA LYS A 294 -9.17 12.24 8.16
C LYS A 294 -7.85 11.99 7.41
N LEU A 295 -7.22 10.84 7.63
CA LEU A 295 -5.93 10.47 7.03
C LEU A 295 -6.07 9.54 5.82
N ARG A 296 -7.29 9.19 5.42
CA ARG A 296 -7.57 8.13 4.45
C ARG A 296 -6.81 8.31 3.15
N ASP A 297 -6.90 9.49 2.53
CA ASP A 297 -6.26 9.75 1.25
C ASP A 297 -4.74 9.77 1.34
N ILE A 298 -4.21 10.19 2.49
CA ILE A 298 -2.77 10.15 2.79
C ILE A 298 -2.30 8.70 2.92
N ILE A 299 -3.07 7.84 3.61
CA ILE A 299 -2.75 6.42 3.76
C ILE A 299 -2.83 5.69 2.41
N ARG A 300 -3.83 6.00 1.59
CA ARG A 300 -3.97 5.45 0.23
C ARG A 300 -2.82 5.88 -0.66
N PHE A 301 -2.48 7.17 -0.65
CA PHE A 301 -1.34 7.70 -1.39
C PHE A 301 -0.03 7.05 -0.93
N HIS A 302 0.17 6.90 0.38
CA HIS A 302 1.31 6.18 0.94
C HIS A 302 1.39 4.75 0.38
N ALA A 303 0.30 3.99 0.43
CA ALA A 303 0.26 2.62 -0.09
C ALA A 303 0.53 2.53 -1.60
N ASP A 304 0.06 3.50 -2.39
CA ASP A 304 0.30 3.54 -3.83
C ASP A 304 1.70 4.01 -4.23
N SER A 305 2.32 4.86 -3.40
CA SER A 305 3.65 5.40 -3.65
C SER A 305 4.78 4.40 -3.59
N VAL A 306 4.54 3.25 -2.95
CA VAL A 306 5.53 2.20 -2.80
C VAL A 306 5.58 1.36 -4.07
N THR A 307 6.54 1.69 -4.93
CA THR A 307 6.74 1.07 -6.25
C THR A 307 7.91 0.10 -6.29
N ASP A 308 8.96 0.36 -5.51
CA ASP A 308 10.12 -0.52 -5.35
C ASP A 308 10.46 -0.68 -3.86
N LEU A 309 10.12 -1.84 -3.32
CA LEU A 309 10.34 -2.16 -1.91
C LEU A 309 11.82 -2.32 -1.56
N PHE A 310 12.72 -2.52 -2.54
CA PHE A 310 14.14 -2.63 -2.24
C PHE A 310 14.88 -1.29 -2.15
N VAL A 311 14.34 -0.23 -2.74
CA VAL A 311 15.02 1.07 -2.84
C VAL A 311 14.37 2.12 -1.95
N ARG A 312 13.04 2.09 -1.81
CA ARG A 312 12.27 3.11 -1.07
C ARG A 312 11.30 2.43 -0.12
N TYR A 313 11.85 1.73 0.86
CA TYR A 313 11.06 1.01 1.83
C TYR A 313 10.60 1.92 2.98
N HIS A 314 9.28 2.05 3.16
CA HIS A 314 8.69 2.93 4.18
C HIS A 314 7.49 2.33 4.91
N ASN A 315 7.44 1.01 5.11
CA ASN A 315 6.34 0.48 5.93
C ASN A 315 6.49 0.96 7.37
N ILE A 316 5.36 1.29 7.97
CA ILE A 316 5.31 1.91 9.29
C ILE A 316 5.13 0.81 10.34
N GLU A 317 5.95 0.84 11.38
CA GLU A 317 5.85 -0.13 12.47
C GLU A 317 4.44 -0.08 13.11
N PRO A 318 3.84 -1.23 13.51
CA PRO A 318 2.51 -1.25 14.12
C PRO A 318 2.33 -0.29 15.30
N GLN A 319 3.39 -0.03 16.07
CA GLN A 319 3.34 0.92 17.19
C GLN A 319 3.29 2.39 16.74
N ALA A 320 3.92 2.72 15.61
CA ALA A 320 3.82 4.02 14.98
C ALA A 320 2.40 4.23 14.42
N TRP A 321 1.79 3.21 13.80
CA TRP A 321 0.37 3.27 13.38
C TRP A 321 -0.59 3.56 14.54
N ARG A 322 -0.37 2.97 15.73
CA ARG A 322 -1.15 3.31 16.93
C ARG A 322 -1.00 4.77 17.35
N SER A 323 0.20 5.34 17.17
CA SER A 323 0.47 6.75 17.49
C SER A 323 -0.17 7.70 16.47
N ILE A 324 -0.18 7.31 15.19
CA ILE A 324 -0.86 8.00 14.10
C ILE A 324 -2.37 7.99 14.35
N LEU A 325 -3.00 6.81 14.47
CA LEU A 325 -4.45 6.71 14.69
C LEU A 325 -4.92 7.27 16.04
N GLY A 326 -4.02 7.37 17.03
CA GLY A 326 -4.32 7.94 18.34
C GLY A 326 -4.31 9.47 18.38
N PHE A 327 -4.08 10.18 17.26
CA PHE A 327 -3.75 11.59 17.32
C PHE A 327 -4.83 12.51 17.88
N LEU A 328 -6.09 12.21 17.59
CA LEU A 328 -7.23 12.97 18.13
C LEU A 328 -7.33 12.89 19.66
N ILE A 329 -6.80 11.82 20.29
CA ILE A 329 -6.77 11.66 21.74
C ILE A 329 -5.48 12.24 22.35
N LEU A 330 -4.37 12.15 21.63
CA LEU A 330 -3.05 12.58 22.13
C LEU A 330 -2.83 14.09 22.00
N ALA A 331 -3.49 14.76 21.05
CA ALA A 331 -3.35 16.19 20.81
C ALA A 331 -3.79 17.06 22.01
N THR A 332 -4.54 16.51 22.98
CA THR A 332 -4.93 17.24 24.19
C THR A 332 -3.84 17.29 25.26
N LYS A 333 -2.69 16.63 25.04
CA LYS A 333 -1.58 16.54 26.00
C LYS A 333 -0.48 17.54 25.65
N HIS A 334 0.28 17.96 26.66
CA HIS A 334 1.38 18.92 26.52
C HIS A 334 2.32 18.59 25.35
N GLU A 335 2.63 19.59 24.53
CA GLU A 335 3.43 19.51 23.29
C GLU A 335 4.82 18.88 23.48
N ASN A 336 5.38 18.97 24.69
CA ASN A 336 6.70 18.42 25.04
C ASN A 336 6.65 17.02 25.68
N SER A 337 5.50 16.34 25.63
CA SER A 337 5.38 15.00 26.20
C SER A 337 6.08 13.93 25.33
N GLN A 338 6.57 12.86 25.95
CA GLN A 338 7.14 11.72 25.22
C GLN A 338 6.14 11.12 24.22
N ALA A 339 4.83 11.22 24.51
CA ALA A 339 3.78 10.76 23.61
C ALA A 339 3.68 11.63 22.34
N ALA A 340 3.76 12.96 22.49
CA ALA A 340 3.78 13.90 21.37
C ALA A 340 5.03 13.67 20.48
N ASN A 341 6.21 13.47 21.09
CA ASN A 341 7.43 13.18 20.33
C ASN A 341 7.33 11.87 19.53
N ARG A 342 6.77 10.80 20.13
CA ARG A 342 6.54 9.51 19.42
C ARG A 342 5.54 9.66 18.28
N GLN A 343 4.51 10.48 18.46
CA GLN A 343 3.54 10.77 17.44
C GLN A 343 4.13 11.56 16.28
N ASN A 344 4.90 12.61 16.56
CA ASN A 344 5.57 13.41 15.54
C ASN A 344 6.51 12.51 14.72
N ALA A 345 7.33 11.69 15.39
CA ALA A 345 8.18 10.71 14.70
C ALA A 345 7.37 9.74 13.81
N ALA A 346 6.19 9.29 14.25
CA ALA A 346 5.33 8.43 13.45
C ALA A 346 4.74 9.16 12.21
N PHE A 347 4.35 10.43 12.35
CA PHE A 347 3.93 11.25 11.21
C PHE A 347 5.08 11.57 10.25
N GLU A 348 6.31 11.72 10.75
CA GLU A 348 7.49 11.84 9.89
C GLU A 348 7.68 10.59 9.01
N GLU A 349 7.55 9.39 9.58
CA GLU A 349 7.60 8.14 8.80
C GLU A 349 6.51 8.11 7.71
N LEU A 350 5.29 8.54 8.04
CA LEU A 350 4.22 8.64 7.05
C LEU A 350 4.54 9.67 5.96
N ARG A 351 5.19 10.79 6.29
CA ARG A 351 5.54 11.88 5.35
C ARG A 351 6.65 11.51 4.36
N LYS A 352 7.61 10.66 4.75
CA LYS A 352 8.82 10.38 3.95
C LYS A 352 8.54 10.03 2.48
N PRO A 353 7.61 9.11 2.13
CA PRO A 353 7.35 8.78 0.73
C PRO A 353 6.78 9.95 -0.08
N MET A 354 5.90 10.74 0.53
CA MET A 354 5.35 11.96 -0.08
C MET A 354 6.45 12.97 -0.38
N ALA A 355 7.31 13.24 0.60
CA ALA A 355 8.42 14.17 0.44
C ALA A 355 9.41 13.71 -0.67
N GLN A 356 9.67 12.41 -0.78
CA GLN A 356 10.51 11.83 -1.84
C GLN A 356 9.92 11.97 -3.25
N MET A 357 8.62 12.26 -3.37
CA MET A 357 7.95 12.57 -4.63
C MET A 357 7.70 14.07 -4.80
N GLY A 358 8.25 14.91 -3.93
CA GLY A 358 8.04 16.36 -3.95
C GLY A 358 6.64 16.80 -3.48
N VAL A 359 5.91 15.92 -2.80
CA VAL A 359 4.61 16.25 -2.19
C VAL A 359 4.84 16.62 -0.72
N GLU A 360 4.55 17.87 -0.39
CA GLU A 360 4.62 18.36 0.98
C GLU A 360 3.24 18.25 1.65
N VAL A 361 3.15 17.43 2.71
CA VAL A 361 1.91 17.26 3.50
C VAL A 361 2.16 17.72 4.92
N SER A 362 1.37 18.72 5.34
CA SER A 362 1.36 19.19 6.71
C SER A 362 0.47 18.28 7.58
N PHE A 363 1.05 17.78 8.67
CA PHE A 363 0.32 17.07 9.73
C PHE A 363 0.11 17.96 10.95
N ASP A 364 -0.12 19.26 10.72
CA ASP A 364 -0.44 20.21 11.78
C ASP A 364 -1.63 19.68 12.62
N PRO A 365 -1.42 19.41 13.93
CA PRO A 365 -2.47 18.90 14.80
C PRO A 365 -3.71 19.81 14.83
N GLN A 366 -3.55 21.13 14.72
CA GLN A 366 -4.70 22.05 14.73
C GLN A 366 -5.55 21.86 13.48
N LEU A 367 -4.91 21.78 12.31
CA LEU A 367 -5.58 21.54 11.04
C LEU A 367 -6.27 20.18 11.03
N LEU A 368 -5.59 19.12 11.47
CA LEU A 368 -6.15 17.78 11.51
C LEU A 368 -7.31 17.67 12.51
N ASN A 369 -7.24 18.36 13.66
CA ASN A 369 -8.31 18.36 14.65
C ASN A 369 -9.58 19.06 14.13
N THR A 370 -9.41 20.21 13.47
CA THR A 370 -10.51 21.06 12.97
C THR A 370 -11.12 20.57 11.66
N SER A 371 -10.37 19.82 10.84
CA SER A 371 -10.86 19.29 9.57
C SER A 371 -12.04 18.33 9.78
N PRO A 372 -13.14 18.40 9.01
CA PRO A 372 -14.23 17.44 9.17
C PRO A 372 -13.77 16.03 8.77
N ALA A 373 -14.16 15.02 9.55
CA ALA A 373 -14.03 13.63 9.13
C ALA A 373 -15.16 13.31 8.14
N SER A 374 -14.84 12.67 7.02
CA SER A 374 -15.83 12.21 6.05
C SER A 374 -15.49 10.80 5.57
N TRP A 375 -16.51 10.06 5.15
CA TRP A 375 -16.34 8.72 4.58
C TRP A 375 -17.28 8.55 3.39
N ARG A 376 -16.74 8.49 2.16
CA ARG A 376 -17.47 8.13 0.93
C ARG A 376 -18.86 8.78 0.75
N GLY A 377 -18.99 10.05 1.10
CA GLY A 377 -20.27 10.77 0.97
C GLY A 377 -21.27 10.55 2.11
N HIS A 378 -20.92 9.80 3.17
CA HIS A 378 -21.69 9.83 4.42
C HIS A 378 -21.70 11.25 4.98
N SER A 379 -22.90 11.82 5.04
CA SER A 379 -23.15 13.23 5.32
C SER A 379 -22.89 13.65 6.77
N SER A 380 -22.72 12.71 7.69
CA SER A 380 -22.46 13.03 9.10
C SER A 380 -21.80 11.87 9.84
N LEU A 381 -20.47 11.94 9.99
CA LEU A 381 -19.77 11.18 11.01
C LEU A 381 -19.88 11.90 12.36
N PRO A 382 -19.83 11.19 13.51
CA PRO A 382 -19.87 11.83 14.82
C PRO A 382 -18.78 12.90 14.96
N SER A 383 -19.17 14.09 15.43
CA SER A 383 -18.23 15.17 15.76
C SER A 383 -17.53 14.99 17.11
N THR A 384 -18.02 14.06 17.93
CA THR A 384 -17.46 13.73 19.25
C THR A 384 -16.99 12.29 19.30
N PHE A 385 -16.11 11.97 20.25
CA PHE A 385 -15.58 10.61 20.43
C PHE A 385 -16.47 9.71 21.30
N THR A 386 -17.64 10.18 21.70
CA THR A 386 -18.54 9.45 22.62
C THR A 386 -19.29 8.30 21.94
N GLN A 387 -19.30 8.27 20.61
CA GLN A 387 -20.01 7.29 19.80
C GLN A 387 -19.10 6.84 18.65
N LEU A 388 -19.21 5.58 18.25
CA LEU A 388 -18.56 5.10 17.03
C LEU A 388 -19.25 5.71 15.79
N PRO A 389 -18.54 5.80 14.66
CA PRO A 389 -19.19 5.90 13.36
C PRO A 389 -20.27 4.80 13.18
N PRO A 390 -21.19 4.98 12.22
CA PRO A 390 -22.12 3.92 11.82
C PRO A 390 -21.39 2.58 11.59
N GLU A 391 -22.03 1.47 11.98
CA GLU A 391 -21.39 0.16 12.00
C GLU A 391 -20.89 -0.27 10.61
N ASP A 392 -21.66 0.01 9.58
CA ASP A 392 -21.31 -0.16 8.16
C ASP A 392 -20.05 0.63 7.80
N VAL A 393 -19.95 1.90 8.19
CA VAL A 393 -18.75 2.72 8.00
C VAL A 393 -17.53 2.10 8.71
N CYS A 394 -17.69 1.66 9.96
CA CYS A 394 -16.61 0.99 10.68
C CYS A 394 -16.16 -0.31 9.98
N ARG A 395 -17.10 -1.11 9.47
CA ARG A 395 -16.82 -2.33 8.69
C ARG A 395 -16.08 -2.02 7.40
N GLU A 396 -16.50 -0.99 6.67
CA GLU A 396 -15.86 -0.57 5.42
C GLU A 396 -14.44 -0.05 5.64
N ILE A 397 -14.20 0.73 6.71
CA ILE A 397 -12.87 1.20 7.09
C ILE A 397 -11.94 0.01 7.35
N ILE A 398 -12.41 -0.97 8.14
CA ILE A 398 -11.62 -2.16 8.46
C ILE A 398 -11.38 -3.01 7.21
N TRP A 399 -12.39 -3.18 6.36
CA TRP A 399 -12.25 -3.87 5.09
C TRP A 399 -11.19 -3.20 4.21
N GLU A 400 -11.23 -1.87 4.06
CA GLU A 400 -10.25 -1.11 3.27
C GLU A 400 -8.83 -1.28 3.79
N MET A 401 -8.62 -1.25 5.12
CA MET A 401 -7.31 -1.52 5.74
C MET A 401 -6.80 -2.92 5.41
N ASN A 402 -7.64 -3.95 5.57
CA ASN A 402 -7.27 -5.34 5.29
C ASN A 402 -6.95 -5.53 3.80
N GLU A 403 -7.74 -4.94 2.91
CA GLU A 403 -7.56 -5.01 1.47
C GLU A 403 -6.26 -4.34 1.02
N ILE A 404 -5.95 -3.14 1.53
CA ILE A 404 -4.69 -2.44 1.28
C ILE A 404 -3.50 -3.30 1.74
N ASN A 405 -3.57 -3.83 2.95
CA ASN A 405 -2.49 -4.66 3.51
C ASN A 405 -2.32 -5.95 2.71
N PHE A 406 -3.40 -6.63 2.33
CA PHE A 406 -3.32 -7.85 1.53
C PHE A 406 -2.70 -7.60 0.15
N ARG A 407 -3.13 -6.56 -0.57
CA ARG A 407 -2.57 -6.19 -1.87
C ARG A 407 -1.09 -5.85 -1.77
N SER A 408 -0.71 -5.08 -0.76
CA SER A 408 0.69 -4.72 -0.53
C SER A 408 1.54 -5.94 -0.15
N ASP A 409 1.02 -6.83 0.70
CA ASP A 409 1.68 -8.07 1.10
C ASP A 409 1.90 -9.02 -0.09
N LEU A 410 0.92 -9.13 -0.99
CA LEU A 410 1.07 -9.89 -2.24
C LEU A 410 2.15 -9.30 -3.13
N LEU A 411 2.16 -7.97 -3.34
CA LEU A 411 3.18 -7.30 -4.15
C LEU A 411 4.58 -7.43 -3.53
N ASN A 412 4.66 -7.34 -2.21
CA ASN A 412 5.89 -7.52 -1.46
C ASN A 412 6.41 -8.95 -1.61
N LEU A 413 5.54 -9.94 -1.44
CA LEU A 413 5.89 -11.33 -1.66
C LEU A 413 6.38 -11.58 -3.11
N ASP A 414 5.65 -11.06 -4.10
CA ASP A 414 6.00 -11.18 -5.52
C ASP A 414 7.36 -10.53 -5.81
N GLN A 415 7.67 -9.39 -5.20
CA GLN A 415 8.97 -8.72 -5.40
C GLN A 415 10.16 -9.58 -4.93
N PHE A 416 9.99 -10.41 -3.89
CA PHE A 416 11.02 -11.35 -3.44
C PHE A 416 11.08 -12.62 -4.30
N LEU A 417 9.95 -13.06 -4.84
CA LEU A 417 9.81 -14.38 -5.46
C LEU A 417 9.80 -14.38 -6.98
N PHE A 418 9.52 -13.27 -7.65
CA PHE A 418 9.47 -13.19 -9.11
C PHE A 418 10.81 -13.59 -9.75
N ALA A 419 10.76 -14.53 -10.68
CA ALA A 419 11.95 -15.09 -11.33
C ALA A 419 12.57 -14.13 -12.36
N GLY A 420 11.74 -13.31 -13.01
CA GLY A 420 12.13 -12.51 -14.16
C GLY A 420 13.05 -11.32 -13.87
N PHE A 421 13.26 -10.93 -12.60
CA PHE A 421 14.15 -9.78 -12.27
C PHE A 421 15.63 -9.99 -12.61
N ARG A 422 16.04 -11.22 -12.96
CA ARG A 422 17.42 -11.54 -13.33
C ARG A 422 17.65 -11.59 -14.85
N GLU A 423 16.59 -11.43 -15.63
CA GLU A 423 16.66 -11.51 -17.09
C GLU A 423 17.15 -10.19 -17.69
N GLU A 424 17.77 -10.24 -18.87
CA GLU A 424 18.29 -9.04 -19.55
C GLU A 424 17.19 -8.01 -19.87
N ASN A 425 15.97 -8.51 -20.13
CA ASN A 425 14.77 -7.71 -20.38
C ASN A 425 13.80 -7.71 -19.18
N ALA A 426 14.34 -7.83 -17.95
CA ALA A 426 13.55 -7.83 -16.74
C ALA A 426 12.68 -6.57 -16.64
N PRO A 427 11.37 -6.70 -16.33
CA PRO A 427 10.55 -5.53 -16.04
C PRO A 427 11.08 -4.82 -14.80
N SER A 428 10.96 -3.50 -14.76
CA SER A 428 11.20 -2.74 -13.54
C SER A 428 10.22 -3.16 -12.43
N PRO A 429 10.57 -2.98 -11.14
CA PRO A 429 9.64 -3.28 -10.03
C PRO A 429 8.29 -2.57 -10.17
N ALA A 430 8.29 -1.33 -10.69
CA ALA A 430 7.07 -0.58 -10.95
C ALA A 430 6.20 -1.19 -12.06
N GLU A 431 6.80 -1.65 -13.17
CA GLU A 431 6.09 -2.34 -14.25
C GLU A 431 5.55 -3.70 -13.79
N ARG A 432 6.35 -4.45 -13.01
CA ARG A 432 5.90 -5.71 -12.42
C ARG A 432 4.73 -5.50 -11.48
N ARG A 433 4.80 -4.51 -10.58
CA ARG A 433 3.70 -4.11 -9.70
C ARG A 433 2.43 -3.81 -10.48
N ALA A 434 2.52 -2.99 -11.54
CA ALA A 434 1.37 -2.67 -12.38
C ALA A 434 0.77 -3.92 -13.04
N THR A 435 1.62 -4.82 -13.53
CA THR A 435 1.20 -6.11 -14.13
C THR A 435 0.44 -6.97 -13.13
N VAL A 436 0.96 -7.13 -11.90
CA VAL A 436 0.31 -7.91 -10.85
C VAL A 436 -1.05 -7.30 -10.48
N LEU A 437 -1.13 -5.98 -10.27
CA LEU A 437 -2.40 -5.32 -9.92
C LEU A 437 -3.45 -5.47 -11.03
N GLN A 438 -3.07 -5.24 -12.28
CA GLN A 438 -3.98 -5.33 -13.43
C GLN A 438 -4.50 -6.76 -13.68
N ARG A 439 -3.78 -7.79 -13.22
CA ARG A 439 -4.20 -9.18 -13.34
C ARG A 439 -5.43 -9.51 -12.50
N PHE A 440 -5.69 -8.77 -11.43
CA PHE A 440 -6.87 -8.96 -10.59
C PHE A 440 -7.98 -7.98 -11.00
N PRO A 441 -9.13 -8.46 -11.52
CA PRO A 441 -10.22 -7.58 -11.95
C PRO A 441 -10.72 -6.65 -10.82
N HIS A 442 -10.74 -7.17 -9.60
CA HIS A 442 -11.20 -6.48 -8.40
C HIS A 442 -10.11 -5.60 -7.72
N PHE A 443 -8.87 -5.58 -8.21
CA PHE A 443 -7.86 -4.62 -7.74
C PHE A 443 -7.88 -3.31 -8.54
N GLY A 444 -7.93 -3.40 -9.86
CA GLY A 444 -7.71 -2.24 -10.73
C GLY A 444 -6.21 -1.95 -10.89
N GLN A 445 -5.81 -0.68 -10.77
CA GLN A 445 -4.41 -0.25 -10.94
C GLN A 445 -3.75 0.25 -9.64
N SER A 446 -4.45 0.14 -8.51
CA SER A 446 -4.06 0.72 -7.23
C SER A 446 -4.04 -0.34 -6.12
N VAL A 447 -3.13 -0.16 -5.17
CA VAL A 447 -3.10 -0.92 -3.92
C VAL A 447 -4.27 -0.51 -3.04
N ALA A 448 -4.74 0.74 -3.13
CA ALA A 448 -5.99 1.15 -2.49
C ALA A 448 -7.21 0.71 -3.31
N PRO A 449 -8.27 0.18 -2.67
CA PRO A 449 -9.51 -0.09 -3.36
C PRO A 449 -10.19 1.22 -3.81
N GLY A 450 -10.82 1.22 -4.98
CA GLY A 450 -11.61 2.37 -5.44
C GLY A 450 -12.83 2.64 -4.54
N ASP A 451 -13.34 3.87 -4.56
CA ASP A 451 -14.47 4.28 -3.71
C ASP A 451 -15.79 3.58 -4.06
N ASN A 452 -15.94 3.10 -5.29
CA ASN A 452 -17.10 2.35 -5.76
C ASN A 452 -17.04 0.84 -5.45
N ARG A 453 -15.99 0.38 -4.74
CA ARG A 453 -15.79 -1.02 -4.40
C ARG A 453 -16.09 -1.24 -2.93
N PHE A 454 -16.93 -2.24 -2.67
CA PHE A 454 -17.38 -2.62 -1.34
C PHE A 454 -16.83 -4.00 -0.97
N ALA A 455 -17.09 -4.40 0.28
CA ALA A 455 -16.87 -5.75 0.76
C ALA A 455 -17.53 -6.81 -0.14
N ASP A 456 -17.08 -8.06 -0.04
CA ASP A 456 -17.61 -9.22 -0.76
C ASP A 456 -17.37 -9.21 -2.29
N ILE A 457 -16.21 -8.71 -2.74
CA ILE A 457 -15.73 -8.86 -4.13
C ILE A 457 -14.46 -9.73 -4.19
N GLY A 458 -14.09 -10.16 -5.40
CA GLY A 458 -12.89 -10.97 -5.62
C GLY A 458 -12.89 -12.27 -4.83
N PHE A 459 -11.90 -12.46 -3.97
CA PHE A 459 -11.79 -13.67 -3.12
C PHE A 459 -12.96 -13.83 -2.15
N ALA A 460 -13.54 -12.72 -1.69
CA ALA A 460 -14.69 -12.71 -0.79
C ALA A 460 -16.04 -12.78 -1.53
N SER A 461 -16.04 -12.82 -2.86
CA SER A 461 -17.28 -12.79 -3.64
C SER A 461 -18.15 -14.02 -3.41
N ARG A 462 -19.45 -13.78 -3.35
CA ARG A 462 -20.49 -14.83 -3.38
C ARG A 462 -20.67 -15.40 -4.78
N ASP A 463 -20.30 -14.63 -5.81
CA ASP A 463 -20.25 -15.14 -7.18
C ASP A 463 -19.00 -16.03 -7.34
N HIS A 464 -19.24 -17.32 -7.55
CA HIS A 464 -18.17 -18.29 -7.75
C HIS A 464 -17.34 -18.03 -9.01
N ASN A 465 -17.90 -17.38 -10.03
CA ASN A 465 -17.14 -17.00 -11.22
C ASN A 465 -16.18 -15.85 -10.93
N GLU A 466 -16.58 -14.87 -10.13
CA GLU A 466 -15.69 -13.79 -9.68
C GLU A 466 -14.59 -14.34 -8.77
N LYS A 467 -14.94 -15.20 -7.82
CA LYS A 467 -13.96 -15.90 -6.96
C LYS A 467 -12.99 -16.74 -7.80
N LYS A 468 -13.49 -17.53 -8.76
CA LYS A 468 -12.69 -18.31 -9.70
C LYS A 468 -11.69 -17.42 -10.45
N ALA A 469 -12.13 -16.27 -10.96
CA ALA A 469 -11.26 -15.32 -11.65
C ALA A 469 -10.14 -14.82 -10.73
N ALA A 470 -10.46 -14.40 -9.50
CA ALA A 470 -9.46 -13.97 -8.52
C ALA A 470 -8.43 -15.07 -8.17
N LEU A 471 -8.90 -16.31 -7.99
CA LEU A 471 -8.03 -17.47 -7.70
C LEU A 471 -7.13 -17.83 -8.88
N CYS A 472 -7.63 -17.78 -10.11
CA CYS A 472 -6.82 -18.00 -11.30
C CYS A 472 -5.73 -16.92 -11.44
N SER A 473 -6.08 -15.65 -11.23
CA SER A 473 -5.12 -14.54 -11.21
C SER A 473 -4.03 -14.74 -10.15
N LEU A 474 -4.39 -15.24 -8.96
CA LEU A 474 -3.40 -15.56 -7.92
C LEU A 474 -2.45 -16.68 -8.36
N VAL A 475 -2.96 -17.76 -8.95
CA VAL A 475 -2.12 -18.86 -9.46
C VAL A 475 -1.17 -18.37 -10.54
N GLU A 476 -1.63 -17.54 -11.48
CA GLU A 476 -0.79 -16.97 -12.54
C GLU A 476 0.35 -16.10 -11.97
N VAL A 477 0.12 -15.32 -10.91
CA VAL A 477 1.21 -14.59 -10.22
C VAL A 477 2.23 -15.58 -9.64
N MET A 478 1.75 -16.65 -8.99
CA MET A 478 2.60 -17.66 -8.35
C MET A 478 3.34 -18.55 -9.35
N GLU A 479 2.84 -18.75 -10.57
CA GLU A 479 3.55 -19.48 -11.63
C GLU A 479 4.89 -18.81 -12.00
N GLU A 480 4.94 -17.49 -11.93
CA GLU A 480 6.11 -16.68 -12.28
C GLU A 480 7.10 -16.52 -11.12
N TRP A 481 6.82 -17.13 -9.97
CA TRP A 481 7.74 -17.19 -8.85
C TRP A 481 8.85 -18.21 -9.10
N LYS A 482 10.00 -18.00 -8.46
CA LYS A 482 11.19 -18.84 -8.60
C LYS A 482 11.16 -20.09 -7.71
N ASP A 483 11.94 -21.07 -8.12
CA ASP A 483 12.27 -22.27 -7.34
C ASP A 483 11.03 -23.00 -6.79
N SER A 484 11.12 -23.51 -5.55
CA SER A 484 10.05 -24.21 -4.85
C SER A 484 8.84 -23.33 -4.49
N TYR A 485 8.87 -22.04 -4.80
CA TYR A 485 7.74 -21.14 -4.60
C TYR A 485 6.87 -20.98 -5.85
N SER A 486 7.35 -21.41 -7.02
CA SER A 486 6.50 -21.46 -8.23
C SER A 486 5.26 -22.34 -7.96
N ALA A 487 4.11 -21.95 -8.53
CA ALA A 487 2.90 -22.76 -8.47
C ALA A 487 3.18 -24.17 -9.06
N PRO A 488 2.82 -25.26 -8.36
CA PRO A 488 3.02 -26.60 -8.89
C PRO A 488 2.28 -26.78 -10.21
N ILE A 489 2.87 -27.51 -11.17
CA ILE A 489 2.30 -27.71 -12.52
C ILE A 489 0.85 -28.21 -12.47
N GLY A 490 0.50 -29.05 -11.50
CA GLY A 490 -0.87 -29.54 -11.31
C GLY A 490 -1.86 -28.45 -10.88
N LEU A 491 -1.41 -27.49 -10.06
CA LEU A 491 -2.20 -26.32 -9.66
C LEU A 491 -2.37 -25.36 -10.84
N ALA A 492 -1.28 -25.04 -11.53
CA ALA A 492 -1.25 -24.23 -12.74
C ALA A 492 -2.24 -24.74 -13.79
N ARG A 493 -2.11 -26.02 -14.19
CA ARG A 493 -3.00 -26.66 -15.16
C ARG A 493 -4.47 -26.62 -14.74
N ARG A 494 -4.76 -26.78 -13.45
CA ARG A 494 -6.14 -26.69 -12.93
C ARG A 494 -6.69 -25.28 -13.09
N ALA A 495 -5.91 -24.26 -12.73
CA ALA A 495 -6.30 -22.87 -12.91
C ALA A 495 -6.53 -22.53 -14.38
N SER A 496 -5.63 -22.91 -15.29
CA SER A 496 -5.80 -22.65 -16.73
C SER A 496 -7.06 -23.31 -17.30
N ARG A 497 -7.38 -24.55 -16.88
CA ARG A 497 -8.61 -25.25 -17.29
C ARG A 497 -9.86 -24.50 -16.81
N LEU A 498 -9.88 -24.10 -15.53
CA LEU A 498 -11.02 -23.39 -14.95
C LEU A 498 -11.20 -22.00 -15.55
N LYS A 499 -10.11 -21.31 -15.88
CA LYS A 499 -10.15 -20.00 -16.55
C LYS A 499 -10.87 -20.05 -17.90
N GLY A 500 -10.69 -21.14 -18.66
CA GLY A 500 -11.36 -21.36 -19.94
C GLY A 500 -12.81 -21.85 -19.84
N THR A 501 -13.30 -22.14 -18.63
CA THR A 501 -14.65 -22.68 -18.41
C THR A 501 -15.59 -21.56 -18.00
N GLN A 502 -16.70 -21.35 -18.72
CA GLN A 502 -17.69 -20.32 -18.40
C GLN A 502 -18.38 -20.62 -17.07
N ASP A 503 -18.91 -21.84 -16.91
CA ASP A 503 -19.65 -22.28 -15.72
C ASP A 503 -18.90 -23.40 -15.00
N ALA A 504 -17.99 -23.01 -14.11
CA ALA A 504 -17.25 -23.97 -13.29
C ALA A 504 -18.14 -24.49 -12.15
N ALA A 505 -18.06 -25.79 -11.86
CA ALA A 505 -18.73 -26.35 -10.71
C ALA A 505 -18.15 -25.76 -9.41
N VAL A 506 -19.02 -25.50 -8.42
CA VAL A 506 -18.64 -24.91 -7.12
C VAL A 506 -17.52 -25.70 -6.45
N ASP A 507 -17.63 -27.02 -6.45
CA ASP A 507 -16.63 -27.92 -5.86
C ASP A 507 -15.25 -27.80 -6.53
N GLU A 508 -15.19 -27.49 -7.83
CA GLU A 508 -13.91 -27.26 -8.51
C GLU A 508 -13.28 -25.92 -8.10
N VAL A 509 -14.09 -24.87 -7.91
CA VAL A 509 -13.63 -23.55 -7.46
C VAL A 509 -13.16 -23.64 -6.00
N ASP A 510 -13.92 -24.30 -5.13
CA ASP A 510 -13.55 -24.53 -3.73
C ASP A 510 -12.29 -25.39 -3.62
N SER A 511 -12.15 -26.40 -4.48
CA SER A 511 -10.90 -27.16 -4.58
C SER A 511 -9.73 -26.27 -4.97
N LEU A 512 -9.88 -25.45 -6.02
CA LEU A 512 -8.85 -24.49 -6.43
C LEU A 512 -8.49 -23.53 -5.30
N GLU A 513 -9.47 -23.02 -4.56
CA GLU A 513 -9.29 -22.12 -3.41
C GLU A 513 -8.33 -22.73 -2.38
N VAL A 514 -8.61 -23.96 -1.93
CA VAL A 514 -7.79 -24.65 -0.93
C VAL A 514 -6.33 -24.79 -1.38
N PHE A 515 -6.09 -25.20 -2.64
CA PHE A 515 -4.71 -25.40 -3.13
C PHE A 515 -3.99 -24.09 -3.41
N ALA A 516 -4.65 -23.11 -4.03
CA ALA A 516 -4.05 -21.81 -4.35
C ALA A 516 -3.72 -21.03 -3.07
N VAL A 517 -4.68 -20.91 -2.14
CA VAL A 517 -4.50 -20.20 -0.87
C VAL A 517 -3.48 -20.93 0.01
N GLY A 518 -3.50 -22.26 0.05
CA GLY A 518 -2.53 -23.04 0.81
C GLY A 518 -1.09 -22.84 0.33
N HIS A 519 -0.89 -22.77 -1.00
CA HIS A 519 0.42 -22.47 -1.58
C HIS A 519 0.85 -21.02 -1.32
N TYR A 520 -0.06 -20.06 -1.45
CA TYR A 520 0.19 -18.66 -1.11
C TYR A 520 0.62 -18.50 0.36
N ILE A 521 -0.11 -19.06 1.32
CA ILE A 521 0.22 -19.00 2.76
C ILE A 521 1.58 -19.63 3.02
N ARG A 522 1.89 -20.78 2.40
CA ARG A 522 3.21 -21.43 2.53
C ARG A 522 4.33 -20.51 2.05
N ALA A 523 4.16 -19.89 0.89
CA ALA A 523 5.17 -18.99 0.32
C ALA A 523 5.33 -17.73 1.18
N PHE A 524 4.21 -17.11 1.57
CA PHE A 524 4.19 -15.94 2.45
C PHE A 524 4.90 -16.20 3.77
N PHE A 525 4.55 -17.30 4.45
CA PHE A 525 5.21 -17.70 5.69
C PHE A 525 6.68 -18.11 5.47
N GLY A 526 7.00 -18.73 4.34
CA GLY A 526 8.37 -19.10 3.97
C GLY A 526 9.30 -17.89 3.88
N VAL A 527 8.81 -16.79 3.31
CA VAL A 527 9.57 -15.54 3.14
C VAL A 527 9.52 -14.68 4.40
N PHE A 528 8.33 -14.37 4.91
CA PHE A 528 8.18 -13.37 5.97
C PHE A 528 8.12 -13.95 7.38
N LYS A 529 7.90 -15.26 7.54
CA LYS A 529 7.68 -15.89 8.85
C LYS A 529 6.64 -15.12 9.68
N ARG A 530 5.54 -14.72 9.05
CA ARG A 530 4.47 -13.92 9.65
C ARG A 530 3.14 -14.63 9.42
#